data_AF-A0AA36AT94-F1
#
_entry.id   AF-A0AA36AT94-F1
#
_cell.length_a   1.000
_cell.length_b   1.000
_cell.length_c   1.000
_cell.angle_alpha   90.00
_cell.angle_beta   90.00
_cell.angle_gamma   90.00
#
_symmetry.space_group_name_H-M   'P 1'
#
loop_
_entity.id
_entity.type
_entity.pdbx_description
1 polymer ?
#
loop_
_entity_poly.entity_id
_entity_poly.type
_entity_poly.pdbx_seq_one_letter_code
_entity_poly.pdbx_strand_id
1 'polypeptide(L)' 'MTSARLTLCSFDVIHDEDPFQSPYDGPYQVVHPGDKTFQLLIGGRQATVSINRLKPAHLDIDSPVQVAQPPNRGRPR' A
#
# COMPACT_ATOMS: atom_id res chain seq x y z
N MET A 1 24.14 -16.74 9.34
CA MET A 1 22.88 -17.31 8.80
C MET A 1 22.00 -16.13 8.43
N THR A 2 22.06 -15.74 7.16
CA THR A 2 21.51 -14.48 6.67
C THR A 2 20.00 -14.53 6.73
N SER A 3 19.41 -13.91 7.77
CA SER A 3 17.98 -13.71 7.87
C SER A 3 17.55 -13.00 6.60
N ALA A 4 16.79 -13.70 5.76
CA ALA A 4 16.20 -13.16 4.55
C ALA A 4 15.45 -11.89 4.94
N ARG A 5 16.04 -10.72 4.62
CA ARG A 5 15.28 -9.48 4.55
C ARG A 5 14.34 -9.69 3.38
N LEU A 6 13.19 -10.29 3.66
CA LEU A 6 12.05 -10.29 2.76
C LEU A 6 11.83 -8.81 2.45
N THR A 7 12.21 -8.39 1.26
CA THR A 7 12.01 -7.04 0.77
C THR A 7 10.54 -6.73 0.96
N LEU A 8 10.22 -5.91 1.95
CA LEU A 8 8.89 -5.36 2.13
C LEU A 8 8.70 -4.33 1.01
N CYS A 9 8.51 -4.81 -0.22
CA CYS A 9 8.10 -3.97 -1.32
C CYS A 9 6.79 -3.31 -0.88
N SER A 10 6.85 -2.00 -0.69
CA SER A 10 5.66 -1.22 -0.37
C SER A 10 5.13 -0.63 -1.66
N PHE A 11 3.82 -0.59 -1.81
CA PHE A 11 3.16 -0.07 -3.01
C PHE A 11 2.18 1.02 -2.66
N ASP A 12 2.15 2.06 -3.46
CA ASP A 12 1.12 3.09 -3.40
C ASP A 12 -0.12 2.60 -4.18
N VAL A 13 -1.31 2.77 -3.61
CA VAL A 13 -2.57 2.36 -4.25
C VAL A 13 -3.17 3.55 -4.99
N ILE A 14 -3.50 3.34 -6.26
CA ILE A 14 -4.16 4.35 -7.11
C ILE A 14 -5.66 4.35 -6.81
N HIS A 15 -6.22 5.53 -6.51
CA HIS A 15 -7.67 5.75 -6.35
C HIS A 15 -8.17 6.77 -7.37
N ASP A 16 -9.36 6.55 -7.92
CA ASP A 16 -10.01 7.41 -8.92
C ASP A 16 -10.87 8.55 -8.30
N GLU A 17 -10.73 8.79 -6.99
CA GLU A 17 -11.68 9.65 -6.27
C GLU A 17 -11.14 11.08 -6.08
N ASP A 18 -11.97 12.03 -6.53
CA ASP A 18 -11.90 13.48 -6.34
C ASP A 18 -10.65 14.23 -6.85
N PRO A 19 -10.81 15.32 -7.63
CA PRO A 19 -9.70 16.15 -8.10
C PRO A 19 -8.93 16.86 -6.98
N PHE A 20 -9.43 16.80 -5.74
CA PHE A 20 -8.82 17.41 -4.56
C PHE A 20 -8.12 16.41 -3.62
N GLN A 21 -8.19 15.10 -3.90
CA GLN A 21 -7.42 14.10 -3.15
C GLN A 21 -6.16 13.69 -3.91
N SER A 22 -5.18 13.18 -3.18
CA SER A 22 -3.99 12.61 -3.81
C SER A 22 -4.41 11.40 -4.65
N PRO A 23 -3.99 11.30 -5.91
CA PRO A 23 -4.34 10.18 -6.79
C PRO A 23 -3.74 8.84 -6.34
N TYR A 24 -2.86 8.90 -5.34
CA TYR A 24 -2.24 7.77 -4.68
C TYR A 24 -2.53 7.86 -3.19
N ASP A 25 -2.88 6.73 -2.61
CA ASP A 25 -2.89 6.53 -1.17
C ASP A 25 -1.65 5.72 -0.80
N GLY A 26 -1.00 6.11 0.29
CA GLY A 26 0.44 5.98 0.48
C GLY A 26 0.99 4.55 0.55
N PRO A 27 2.26 4.38 0.94
CA PRO A 27 2.93 3.11 0.76
C PRO A 27 2.31 2.06 1.68
N TYR A 28 1.74 1.02 1.08
CA TYR A 28 1.15 -0.11 1.78
C TYR A 28 2.08 -1.32 1.78
N GLN A 29 2.14 -2.02 2.91
CA GLN A 29 2.94 -3.23 3.03
C GLN A 29 2.31 -4.40 2.27
N VAL A 30 3.09 -5.09 1.43
CA VAL A 30 2.67 -6.35 0.80
C VAL A 30 2.82 -7.50 1.79
N VAL A 31 1.71 -8.21 2.01
CA VAL A 31 1.67 -9.44 2.81
C VAL A 31 1.87 -10.65 1.93
N HIS A 32 1.17 -10.69 0.78
CA HIS A 32 1.32 -11.77 -0.20
C HIS A 32 1.42 -11.18 -1.63
N PRO A 33 2.58 -11.35 -2.30
CA PRO A 33 2.68 -11.02 -3.71
C PRO A 33 1.96 -12.07 -4.57
N GLY A 34 1.43 -11.64 -5.71
CA GLY A 34 0.84 -12.51 -6.72
C GLY A 34 1.00 -11.90 -8.12
N ASP A 35 0.67 -12.66 -9.16
CA ASP A 35 1.03 -12.27 -10.54
C ASP A 35 0.24 -11.06 -11.05
N LYS A 36 -1.07 -11.02 -10.74
CA LYS A 36 -1.99 -9.96 -11.19
C LYS A 36 -2.64 -9.21 -10.04
N THR A 37 -2.61 -9.80 -8.84
CA THR A 37 -3.21 -9.26 -7.62
C THR A 37 -2.26 -9.46 -6.46
N PHE A 38 -2.16 -8.45 -5.62
CA PHE A 38 -1.34 -8.41 -4.43
C PHE A 38 -2.24 -8.28 -3.21
N GLN A 39 -1.85 -8.92 -2.10
CA GLN A 39 -2.48 -8.68 -0.81
C GLN A 39 -1.67 -7.66 -0.02
N LEU A 40 -2.29 -6.52 0.25
CA LEU A 40 -1.72 -5.41 1.01
C LEU A 40 -2.32 -5.36 2.42
N LEU A 41 -1.55 -4.88 3.39
CA LEU A 41 -2.04 -4.58 4.73
C LEU A 41 -2.49 -3.12 4.79
N ILE A 42 -3.80 -2.89 4.69
CA ILE A 42 -4.42 -1.57 4.67
C ILE A 42 -5.23 -1.40 5.96
N GLY A 43 -4.82 -0.48 6.84
CA GLY A 43 -5.51 -0.23 8.12
C GLY A 43 -5.61 -1.47 9.03
N GLY A 44 -4.62 -2.35 8.98
CA GLY A 44 -4.59 -3.60 9.77
C GLY A 44 -5.41 -4.74 9.16
N ARG A 45 -6.00 -4.57 7.98
CA ARG A 45 -6.74 -5.61 7.25
C ARG A 45 -6.03 -5.97 5.95
N GLN A 46 -6.06 -7.26 5.60
CA GLN A 46 -5.59 -7.73 4.30
C GLN A 46 -6.61 -7.32 3.22
N ALA A 47 -6.14 -6.58 2.21
CA ALA A 47 -6.91 -6.16 1.06
C ALA A 47 -6.26 -6.68 -0.22
N THR A 48 -7.06 -7.22 -1.14
CA THR A 48 -6.57 -7.68 -2.45
C THR A 48 -6.69 -6.55 -3.47
N VAL A 49 -5.57 -6.14 -4.04
CA VAL A 49 -5.48 -5.05 -5.02
C VAL A 49 -4.84 -5.57 -6.31
N SER A 50 -5.37 -5.16 -7.47
CA SER A 50 -4.80 -5.55 -8.76
C SER A 50 -3.55 -4.74 -9.10
N ILE A 51 -2.63 -5.33 -9.87
CA ILE A 51 -1.38 -4.67 -10.28
C ILE A 51 -1.61 -3.33 -11.01
N ASN A 52 -2.72 -3.19 -11.72
CA ASN A 52 -3.08 -1.98 -12.44
C ASN A 52 -3.34 -0.77 -11.52
N ARG A 53 -3.63 -1.03 -10.24
CA ARG A 53 -3.88 -0.01 -9.21
C ARG A 53 -2.72 0.15 -8.25
N LEU A 54 -1.55 -0.39 -8.58
CA LEU A 54 -0.36 -0.31 -7.74
C LEU A 54 0.74 0.46 -8.44
N LYS A 55 1.42 1.33 -7.70
CA LYS A 55 2.71 1.89 -8.09
C LYS A 55 3.79 1.49 -7.09
N PRO A 56 5.02 1.23 -7.55
CA PRO A 56 6.13 0.98 -6.65
C PRO A 56 6.37 2.24 -5.80
N ALA A 57 6.37 2.09 -4.47
CA ALA A 57 6.70 3.18 -3.59
C ALA A 57 8.22 3.41 -3.60
N HIS A 58 8.63 4.64 -3.87
CA HIS A 58 10.03 5.01 -3.83
C HIS A 58 10.37 5.39 -2.38
N LEU A 59 10.96 4.44 -1.66
CA LEU A 59 11.29 4.59 -0.24
C LEU A 59 12.81 4.58 -0.06
N ASP A 60 13.30 5.54 0.71
CA ASP A 60 14.70 5.56 1.11
C ASP A 60 14.96 4.41 2.10
N ILE A 61 15.92 3.55 1.78
CA ILE A 61 16.23 2.33 2.54
C ILE A 61 16.62 2.65 4.00
N ASP A 62 17.14 3.85 4.24
CA ASP A 62 17.59 4.33 5.54
C ASP A 62 16.50 5.00 6.38
N SER A 63 15.31 5.24 5.80
CA SER A 63 14.17 5.83 6.50
C SER A 63 13.12 4.77 6.88
N PRO A 64 12.54 4.84 8.09
CA PRO A 64 11.46 3.95 8.46
C PRO A 64 10.25 4.23 7.56
N VAL A 65 9.83 3.21 6.80
CA VAL A 65 8.65 3.26 5.93
C VAL A 65 7.41 3.57 6.78
N GLN A 66 6.85 4.77 6.61
CA GLN A 66 5.59 5.15 7.24
C GLN A 66 4.45 4.63 6.37
N VAL A 67 3.85 3.52 6.77
CA VAL A 67 2.71 2.93 6.07
C VAL A 67 1.49 3.83 6.25
N ALA A 68 0.84 4.21 5.15
CA ALA A 68 -0.37 5.01 5.21
C ALA A 68 -1.52 4.24 5.88
N GLN A 69 -2.32 4.93 6.69
CA GLN A 69 -3.59 4.41 7.17
C GLN A 69 -4.69 4.98 6.28
N PRO A 70 -5.59 4.13 5.75
CA PRO A 70 -6.70 4.62 4.95
C PRO A 70 -7.52 5.61 5.79
N PRO A 71 -8.05 6.69 5.18
CA PRO A 71 -8.88 7.63 5.89
C PRO A 71 -10.07 6.91 6.52
N ASN A 72 -10.40 7.25 7.76
CA ASN A 72 -11.57 6.72 8.46
C ASN A 72 -12.82 7.07 7.65
N ARG A 73 -13.31 6.13 6.82
CA ARG A 73 -14.57 6.24 6.08
C ARG A 73 -15.73 6.15 7.06
N GLY A 74 -15.98 7.24 7.78
CA GLY A 74 -17.22 7.42 8.52
C GLY A 74 -18.35 7.69 7.54
N ARG A 75 -19.42 6.90 7.61
CA ARG A 75 -20.69 7.28 6.99
C ARG A 75 -21.20 8.53 7.73
N PRO A 76 -21.54 9.64 7.05
CA PRO A 76 -22.24 10.74 7.71
C PRO A 76 -23.56 10.21 8.26
N ARG A 77 -23.87 10.50 9.53
CA ARG A 77 -25.18 10.19 10.11
C ARG A 77 -26.19 11.26 9.74
#